data_AF-A0A1V2IRW3-F1
#
_entry.id   AF-A0A1V2IRW3-F1
#
_cell.length_a   1.000
_cell.length_b   1.000
_cell.length_c   1.000
_cell.angle_alpha   90.00
_cell.angle_beta   90.00
_cell.angle_gamma   90.00
#
_symmetry.space_group_name_H-M   'P 1'
#
loop_
_entity.id
_entity.type
_entity.pdbx_description
1 polymer ?
#
loop_
_entity_poly.entity_id
_entity_poly.type
_entity_poly.pdbx_seq_one_letter_code
_entity_poly.pdbx_strand_id
1 'polypeptide(L)'
;MIGHWLNRTLQVWRPTRTQDGAGGYRTVYVRQPSDVRAKVDQPSDAERLLAVQTQSEQTDGIYLLPTDDVRRGDELRDPDSGEVWRVAGVMRPSSVRYRKAHGELVQSEGETNG
;
A
#
# COMPACT_ATOMS: atom_id res chain seq x y z
N MET A 1 -19.49 -6.04 -9.00
CA MET A 1 -19.01 -4.87 -8.22
C MET A 1 -18.12 -5.41 -7.10
N ILE A 2 -16.90 -4.89 -6.91
CA ILE A 2 -15.91 -5.48 -5.98
C ILE A 2 -16.24 -5.27 -4.48
N GLY A 3 -17.25 -4.43 -4.16
CA GLY A 3 -17.54 -4.00 -2.80
C GLY A 3 -17.81 -5.11 -1.77
N HIS A 4 -18.23 -6.30 -2.18
CA HIS A 4 -18.42 -7.45 -1.28
C HIS A 4 -17.12 -8.19 -0.92
N TRP A 5 -16.03 -7.93 -1.65
CA TRP A 5 -14.71 -8.51 -1.36
C TRP A 5 -13.81 -7.57 -0.54
N LEU A 6 -14.20 -6.30 -0.38
CA LEU A 6 -13.46 -5.33 0.43
C LEU A 6 -13.70 -5.61 1.91
N ASN A 7 -12.86 -6.48 2.47
CA ASN A 7 -12.98 -7.05 3.80
C ASN A 7 -12.08 -6.36 4.84
N ARG A 8 -11.25 -5.40 4.43
CA ARG A 8 -10.36 -4.65 5.33
C ARG A 8 -10.61 -3.15 5.25
N THR A 9 -10.33 -2.45 6.35
CA THR A 9 -10.33 -0.98 6.43
C THR A 9 -8.92 -0.53 6.74
N LEU A 10 -8.29 0.19 5.80
CA LEU A 10 -6.89 0.61 5.91
C LEU A 10 -6.80 2.12 6.12
N GLN A 11 -5.89 2.53 7.00
CA GLN A 11 -5.56 3.94 7.18
C GLN A 11 -4.55 4.37 6.13
N VAL A 12 -4.77 5.53 5.50
CA VAL A 12 -3.83 6.08 4.51
C VAL A 12 -2.88 7.05 5.21
N TRP A 13 -1.58 6.84 5.02
CA TRP A 13 -0.51 7.65 5.59
C TRP A 13 0.36 8.21 4.47
N ARG A 14 0.39 9.54 4.32
CA ARG A 14 1.04 10.19 3.18
C ARG A 14 2.42 10.72 3.55
N PRO A 15 3.48 10.40 2.78
CA PRO A 15 4.81 10.95 3.03
C PRO A 15 4.81 12.45 2.75
N THR A 16 5.26 13.21 3.73
CA THR A 16 5.48 14.66 3.67
C THR A 16 6.94 14.93 3.98
N ARG A 17 7.59 15.79 3.18
CA ARG A 17 8.96 16.23 3.44
C ARG A 17 8.93 17.41 4.38
N THR A 18 9.56 17.26 5.53
CA THR A 18 9.77 18.34 6.50
C THR A 18 11.24 18.67 6.53
N GLN A 19 11.57 19.97 6.53
CA GLN A 19 12.96 20.42 6.65
C GLN A 19 13.49 20.09 8.04
N ASP A 20 14.69 19.50 8.13
CA ASP A 20 15.27 19.02 9.39
C ASP A 20 16.08 20.08 10.16
N GLY A 21 16.07 21.33 9.68
CA GLY A 21 16.80 22.44 10.29
C GLY A 21 18.32 22.45 10.03
N ALA A 22 18.87 21.41 9.41
CA ALA A 22 20.32 21.27 9.13
C ALA A 22 20.66 21.27 7.63
N GLY A 23 19.69 21.65 6.78
CA GLY A 23 19.84 21.66 5.31
C GLY A 23 19.44 20.35 4.64
N GLY A 24 18.92 19.37 5.39
CA GLY A 24 18.34 18.14 4.86
C GLY A 24 16.80 18.13 4.90
N TYR A 25 16.24 17.03 4.42
CA TYR A 25 14.81 16.76 4.46
C TYR A 25 14.57 15.41 5.12
N ARG A 26 13.65 15.39 6.09
CA ARG A 26 13.13 14.14 6.66
C ARG A 26 11.75 13.86 6.07
N THR A 27 11.51 12.61 5.71
CA THR A 27 10.17 12.14 5.37
C THR A 27 9.43 11.79 6.65
N VAL A 28 8.27 12.40 6.86
CA VAL A 28 7.32 12.05 7.91
C VAL A 28 6.02 11.59 7.27
N TYR A 29 5.37 10.58 7.84
CA TYR A 29 4.09 10.10 7.33
C TYR A 29 2.94 10.74 8.10
N VAL A 30 2.01 11.35 7.38
CA VAL A 30 0.86 12.06 7.96
C VAL A 30 -0.41 11.30 7.64
N ARG A 31 -1.16 10.90 8.68
CA ARG A 31 -2.45 10.22 8.55
C ARG A 31 -3.45 11.10 7.80
N GLN A 32 -4.07 10.54 6.77
CA GLN A 32 -5.14 11.18 6.03
C GLN A 32 -6.47 11.05 6.80
N PRO A 33 -7.44 11.96 6.61
CA PRO A 33 -8.67 11.98 7.40
C PRO A 33 -9.60 10.80 7.13
N SER A 34 -9.48 10.15 5.97
CA SER A 34 -10.36 9.07 5.53
C SER A 34 -9.62 7.74 5.48
N ASP A 35 -10.26 6.71 6.01
CA ASP A 35 -9.84 5.32 5.83
C ASP A 35 -10.42 4.76 4.52
N VAL A 36 -9.75 3.76 3.95
CA VAL A 36 -10.13 3.15 2.67
C VAL A 36 -10.53 1.69 2.86
N ARG A 37 -11.58 1.28 2.13
CA ARG A 37 -11.99 -0.13 2.12
C ARG A 37 -11.17 -0.87 1.08
N ALA A 38 -10.44 -1.88 1.53
CA ALA A 38 -9.52 -2.62 0.70
C ALA A 38 -9.80 -4.12 0.73
N LYS A 39 -9.43 -4.80 -0.35
CA LYS A 39 -9.12 -6.22 -0.36
C LYS A 39 -7.63 -6.35 -0.62
N VAL A 40 -6.91 -7.01 0.28
CA VAL A 40 -5.50 -7.34 0.09
C VAL A 40 -5.43 -8.80 -0.36
N ASP A 41 -5.00 -9.02 -1.59
CA ASP A 41 -4.75 -10.36 -2.12
C ASP A 41 -3.24 -10.61 -2.13
N GLN A 42 -2.87 -11.78 -1.62
CA GLN A 42 -1.51 -12.30 -1.77
C GLN A 42 -1.14 -12.41 -3.26
N PRO A 43 0.13 -12.17 -3.61
CA PRO A 43 0.59 -12.21 -4.99
C PRO A 43 0.34 -13.59 -5.60
N SER A 44 -0.36 -13.61 -6.74
CA SER A 44 -0.62 -14.84 -7.50
C SER A 44 0.67 -15.39 -8.12
N ASP A 45 0.73 -16.69 -8.41
CA ASP A 45 1.95 -17.34 -8.96
C ASP A 45 2.45 -16.65 -10.23
N ALA A 46 1.56 -16.14 -11.08
CA ALA A 46 1.91 -15.37 -12.26
C ALA A 46 2.56 -14.01 -11.93
N GLU A 47 2.05 -13.30 -10.92
CA GLU A 47 2.64 -12.05 -10.43
C GLU A 47 3.97 -12.30 -9.72
N ARG A 48 4.11 -13.42 -8.98
CA ARG A 48 5.38 -13.85 -8.39
C ARG A 48 6.42 -14.14 -9.46
N LEU A 49 6.05 -14.84 -10.53
CA LEU A 49 6.95 -15.14 -11.66
C LEU A 49 7.39 -13.88 -12.40
N LEU A 50 6.47 -12.93 -12.63
CA LEU A 50 6.81 -11.65 -13.24
C LEU A 50 7.77 -10.85 -12.35
N ALA A 51 7.49 -10.78 -11.05
CA ALA A 51 8.33 -10.11 -10.07
C ALA A 51 9.77 -10.68 -10.03
N VAL A 52 9.91 -12.01 -10.09
CA VAL A 52 11.20 -12.70 -10.20
C VAL A 52 11.94 -12.32 -11.49
N GLN A 53 11.24 -12.25 -12.63
CA GLN A 53 11.84 -11.85 -13.91
C GLN A 53 12.26 -10.38 -13.94
N THR A 54 11.53 -9.50 -13.23
CA THR A 54 11.79 -8.05 -13.23
C THR A 54 12.69 -7.60 -12.06
N GLN A 55 13.19 -8.52 -11.23
CA GLN A 55 13.85 -8.20 -9.95
C GLN A 55 13.04 -7.23 -9.09
N SER A 56 11.71 -7.31 -9.18
CA SER A 56 10.82 -6.44 -8.41
C SER A 56 10.42 -7.21 -7.15
N GLU A 57 10.49 -6.57 -5.99
CA GLU A 57 9.98 -7.15 -4.76
C GLU A 57 8.47 -7.41 -4.92
N GLN A 58 8.04 -8.55 -4.42
CA GLN A 58 6.73 -9.13 -4.68
C GLN A 58 5.63 -8.22 -4.11
N THR A 59 4.83 -7.59 -4.97
CA THR A 59 3.80 -6.63 -4.53
C THR A 59 2.48 -7.33 -4.22
N ASP A 60 1.95 -7.16 -3.01
CA ASP A 60 0.57 -7.49 -2.68
C ASP A 60 -0.38 -6.69 -3.56
N GLY A 61 -1.44 -7.36 -4.04
CA GLY A 61 -2.48 -6.73 -4.83
C GLY A 61 -3.53 -6.11 -3.92
N ILE A 62 -3.52 -4.77 -3.80
CA ILE A 62 -4.47 -4.04 -2.96
C ILE A 62 -5.56 -3.45 -3.84
N TYR A 63 -6.77 -3.99 -3.73
CA TYR A 63 -7.93 -3.52 -4.48
C TYR A 63 -8.75 -2.54 -3.65
N LEU A 64 -9.03 -1.38 -4.23
CA LEU A 64 -9.65 -0.23 -3.58
C LEU A 64 -10.87 0.23 -4.38
N LEU A 65 -11.71 1.08 -3.76
CA LEU A 65 -12.77 1.74 -4.49
C LEU A 65 -12.19 2.73 -5.52
N PRO A 66 -12.89 2.98 -6.64
CA PRO A 66 -12.43 3.91 -7.67
C PRO A 66 -12.21 5.35 -7.19
N THR A 67 -12.89 5.73 -6.13
CA THR A 67 -12.88 7.06 -5.51
C THR A 67 -11.86 7.21 -4.40
N ASP A 68 -11.22 6.13 -3.95
CA ASP A 68 -10.26 6.19 -2.85
C ASP A 68 -8.99 6.96 -3.25
N ASP A 69 -8.60 7.93 -2.43
CA ASP A 69 -7.41 8.77 -2.63
C ASP A 69 -6.14 8.07 -2.11
N VAL A 70 -5.77 6.97 -2.77
CA VAL A 70 -4.50 6.28 -2.54
C VAL A 70 -3.52 6.63 -3.66
N ARG A 71 -2.30 7.00 -3.27
CA ARG A 71 -1.24 7.44 -4.18
C ARG A 71 0.04 6.62 -3.97
N ARG A 72 0.88 6.60 -5.02
CA ARG A 72 2.22 6.04 -4.91
C ARG A 72 2.99 6.75 -3.78
N GLY A 73 3.65 5.94 -2.95
CA GLY A 73 4.39 6.39 -1.78
C GLY A 73 3.55 6.49 -0.50
N ASP A 74 2.21 6.43 -0.57
CA ASP A 74 1.39 6.33 0.64
C ASP A 74 1.66 4.98 1.33
N GLU A 75 1.52 4.96 2.65
CA GLU A 75 1.47 3.74 3.45
C GLU A 75 0.01 3.43 3.78
N LEU A 76 -0.40 2.20 3.52
CA LEU A 76 -1.69 1.65 3.95
C LEU A 76 -1.43 0.83 5.20
N ARG A 77 -2.04 1.21 6.31
CA ARG A 77 -1.85 0.55 7.60
C ARG A 77 -3.15 -0.08 8.05
N ASP A 78 -3.10 -1.37 8.34
CA ASP A 78 -4.23 -2.10 8.91
C ASP A 78 -4.16 -1.97 10.45
N PRO A 79 -5.09 -1.25 11.10
CA PRO A 79 -5.07 -1.09 12.54
C PRO A 79 -5.41 -2.38 13.29
N ASP A 80 -6.07 -3.35 12.64
CA ASP A 80 -6.51 -4.59 13.27
C ASP A 80 -5.39 -5.64 13.26
N SER A 81 -4.66 -5.76 12.16
CA SER A 81 -3.54 -6.72 12.02
C SER A 81 -2.17 -6.13 12.32
N GLY A 82 -2.02 -4.80 12.28
CA GLY A 82 -0.73 -4.11 12.39
C GLY A 82 0.10 -4.18 11.10
N GLU A 83 -0.40 -4.80 10.04
CA GLU A 83 0.29 -4.89 8.75
C GLU A 83 0.37 -3.51 8.08
N VAL A 84 1.51 -3.25 7.42
CA VAL A 84 1.78 -2.00 6.72
C VAL A 84 2.21 -2.31 5.30
N TRP A 85 1.53 -1.72 4.32
CA TRP A 85 1.93 -1.79 2.91
C TRP A 85 2.32 -0.43 2.40
N ARG A 86 3.52 -0.33 1.82
CA ARG A 86 3.94 0.85 1.08
C ARG A 86 3.48 0.75 -0.36
N VAL A 87 2.76 1.75 -0.84
CA VAL A 87 2.22 1.76 -2.21
C VAL A 87 3.33 2.04 -3.22
N ALA A 88 3.78 1.01 -3.93
CA ALA A 88 4.78 1.09 -5.00
C ALA A 88 4.22 1.74 -6.29
N GLY A 89 2.93 1.55 -6.55
CA GLY A 89 2.24 2.12 -7.71
C GLY A 89 0.73 1.94 -7.65
N VAL A 90 -0.02 2.80 -8.35
CA VAL A 90 -1.48 2.71 -8.44
C VAL A 90 -1.88 2.63 -9.90
N MET A 91 -2.49 1.50 -10.27
CA MET A 91 -3.07 1.26 -11.59
C MET A 91 -4.56 1.57 -11.56
N ARG A 92 -5.01 2.38 -12.52
CA ARG A 92 -6.42 2.58 -12.81
C ARG A 92 -6.79 1.68 -14.00
N PRO A 93 -7.61 0.64 -13.81
CA PRO A 93 -8.14 -0.13 -14.91
C PRO A 93 -8.95 0.78 -15.84
N SER A 94 -8.99 0.44 -17.13
CA SER A 94 -9.74 1.14 -18.16
C SER A 94 -11.27 1.12 -17.94
N SER A 95 -11.78 0.25 -17.05
CA SER A 95 -13.15 0.33 -16.53
C SER A 95 -13.13 0.85 -15.09
N VAL A 96 -14.03 1.78 -14.75
CA VAL A 96 -14.08 2.51 -13.47
C VAL A 96 -14.54 1.63 -12.28
N ARG A 97 -14.30 0.32 -12.32
CA ARG A 97 -14.86 -0.65 -11.36
C ARG A 97 -14.05 -0.78 -10.07
N TYR A 98 -12.74 -0.50 -10.11
CA TYR A 98 -11.83 -0.56 -8.97
C TYR A 98 -10.57 0.27 -9.22
N ARG A 99 -9.78 0.53 -8.18
CA ARG A 99 -8.35 0.88 -8.29
C ARG A 99 -7.52 -0.30 -7.78
N LYS A 100 -6.37 -0.57 -8.41
CA LYS A 100 -5.41 -1.56 -7.91
C LYS A 100 -4.15 -0.82 -7.51
N ALA A 101 -3.79 -0.89 -6.24
CA ALA A 101 -2.51 -0.47 -5.72
C ALA A 101 -1.60 -1.70 -5.59
N HIS A 102 -0.34 -1.53 -5.94
CA HIS A 102 0.71 -2.48 -5.67
C HIS A 102 1.35 -2.08 -4.34
N GLY A 103 1.25 -2.93 -3.33
CA GLY A 103 1.78 -2.70 -2.00
C GLY A 103 3.00 -3.57 -1.72
N GLU A 104 4.07 -3.00 -1.21
CA GLU A 104 5.19 -3.73 -0.61
C GLU A 104 4.88 -3.87 0.88
N LEU A 105 4.77 -5.10 1.39
CA LEU A 105 4.61 -5.33 2.82
C LEU A 105 5.88 -4.85 3.53
N VAL A 106 5.75 -3.81 4.35
CA VAL A 106 6.81 -3.33 5.22
C VAL A 106 6.88 -4.28 6.41
N GLN A 107 7.82 -5.22 6.38
CA GLN A 107 8.15 -6.01 7.55
C GLN A 107 8.75 -5.06 8.59
N SER A 108 8.04 -4.86 9.70
CA SER A 108 8.61 -4.24 10.89
C SER A 108 9.88 -5.01 11.26
N GLU A 109 11.03 -4.34 11.26
CA GLU A 109 12.30 -4.89 11.71
C GLU A 109 12.12 -5.32 13.18
N GLY A 110 11.87 -6.61 13.37
CA GLY A 110 11.34 -7.17 14.61
C GLY A 110 11.39 -8.69 14.65
N GLU A 111 12.35 -9.30 13.94
CA GLU A 111 12.84 -10.64 14.28
C GLU A 111 14.23 -10.48 14.89
N THR A 112 14.26 -10.20 16.19
CA THR A 112 15.42 -10.57 17.01
C THR A 112 15.50 -12.09 16.94
N ASN A 113 16.36 -12.63 16.08
CA ASN A 113 16.82 -14.00 16.23
C ASN A 113 17.50 -14.12 17.59
N GLY A 114 16.82 -14.79 18.52
CA GLY A 114 17.42 -15.33 19.75
C GLY A 114 18.25 -16.56 19.47
#